data_AF-A0A2M7B9B4-F1
#
_entry.id   AF-A0A2M7B9B4-F1
#
_cell.length_a   1.000
_cell.length_b   1.000
_cell.length_c   1.000
_cell.angle_alpha   90.00
_cell.angle_beta   90.00
_cell.angle_gamma   90.00
#
_symmetry.space_group_name_H-M   'P 1'
#
loop_
_entity.id
_entity.type
_entity.pdbx_description
1 polymer ?
#
loop_
_entity_poly.entity_id
_entity_poly.type
_entity_poly.pdbx_seq_one_letter_code
_entity_poly.pdbx_strand_id
1 'polypeptide(L)'
;MKKIKLFIFLSVIATMAPLIAFAAIGVTYPLVPCGGASQPACSVACFYVMIDRIINFILYAIAMPLSATALMVAGIYLVAGGSEKAITTGKAIFKFTLIGLFIAFGAWLIVDLILGNLLQDKYKFWQKFPAGCTANPVSSSLNNQITSNGLALNNSNTSTAVSNILDDGSYEDGVDTNTPGFQILENQPPEGTGLSPDINPTADCNANIPGNLLGADLNGVEPARVAAIIQAESSGNPNAFNAENDGKGSYGLMQVRADTARLYDSSLAGLSDAQIGDKLINDSKYNVNIGTKYYADLLNKYGNPTLASSAYNGGPLANRPSVNCANEPSPYGGTMRRWECPYDNNAHTVANIGYQPTRKYTQNINNFYQKNCSN
;
A
#
# COMPACT_ATOMS: atom_id res chain seq x y z
N MET A 1 -3.02 28.21 42.51
CA MET A 1 -2.43 28.55 41.19
C MET A 1 -1.28 27.64 40.75
N LYS A 2 -0.26 27.35 41.60
CA LYS A 2 0.86 26.45 41.22
C LYS A 2 0.40 25.05 40.75
N LYS A 3 -0.57 24.44 41.43
CA LYS A 3 -1.12 23.12 41.07
C LYS A 3 -1.86 23.11 39.72
N ILE A 4 -2.57 24.19 39.38
CA ILE A 4 -3.28 24.33 38.09
C ILE A 4 -2.27 24.52 36.94
N LYS A 5 -1.23 25.34 37.13
CA LYS A 5 -0.17 25.51 36.13
C LYS A 5 0.60 24.21 35.87
N LEU A 6 0.87 23.43 36.93
CA LEU A 6 1.50 22.11 36.82
C LEU A 6 0.60 21.09 36.11
N PHE A 7 -0.71 21.11 36.37
CA PHE A 7 -1.67 20.23 35.72
C PHE A 7 -1.85 20.55 34.22
N ILE A 8 -1.87 21.84 33.86
CA ILE A 8 -1.87 22.28 32.46
C ILE A 8 -0.57 21.84 31.76
N PHE A 9 0.59 22.01 32.41
CA PHE A 9 1.88 21.58 31.85
C PHE A 9 1.95 20.05 31.64
N LEU A 10 1.50 19.26 32.63
CA LEU A 10 1.43 17.80 32.52
C LEU A 10 0.39 17.33 31.49
N SER A 11 -0.74 18.04 31.36
CA SER A 11 -1.77 17.77 30.35
C SER A 11 -1.23 18.04 28.94
N VAL A 12 -0.53 19.16 28.72
CA VAL A 12 0.14 19.46 27.44
C VAL A 12 1.14 18.36 27.09
N ILE A 13 1.98 17.94 28.05
CA ILE A 13 2.95 16.85 27.84
C ILE A 13 2.23 15.53 27.53
N ALA A 14 1.13 15.21 28.22
CA ALA A 14 0.36 13.99 28.01
C ALA A 14 -0.40 13.98 26.68
N THR A 15 -0.86 15.14 26.18
CA THR A 15 -1.50 15.28 24.86
C THR A 15 -0.49 15.40 23.72
N MET A 16 0.76 15.78 24.01
CA MET A 16 1.88 15.80 23.07
C MET A 16 2.66 14.48 23.05
N ALA A 17 2.58 13.65 24.09
CA ALA A 17 3.23 12.33 24.15
C ALA A 17 2.81 11.36 23.02
N PRO A 18 1.53 11.33 22.57
CA PRO A 18 1.15 10.55 21.38
C PRO A 18 1.78 11.08 20.08
N LEU A 19 2.36 12.29 20.07
CA LEU A 19 3.11 12.76 18.90
C LEU A 19 4.48 12.09 18.76
N ILE A 20 5.02 11.51 19.85
CA ILE A 20 6.33 10.84 19.88
C ILE A 20 6.16 9.31 19.75
N ALA A 21 4.98 8.78 20.09
CA ALA A 21 4.59 7.41 19.81
C ALA A 21 4.02 7.31 18.38
N PHE A 22 4.91 7.05 17.43
CA PHE A 22 4.62 6.77 16.02
C PHE A 22 3.50 5.73 15.86
N ALA A 23 2.24 6.17 15.66
CA ALA A 23 1.18 5.32 15.10
C ALA A 23 -0.08 6.08 14.63
N ALA A 24 -0.41 7.27 15.14
CA ALA A 24 -1.75 7.85 14.93
C ALA A 24 -1.82 9.19 14.17
N ILE A 25 -0.69 9.77 13.78
CA ILE A 25 -0.65 11.02 13.00
C ILE A 25 -0.11 10.70 11.61
N GLY A 26 -0.88 11.03 10.57
CA GLY A 26 -0.57 10.77 9.16
C GLY A 26 0.64 11.53 8.59
N VAL A 27 1.66 11.83 9.41
CA VAL A 27 2.90 12.51 9.02
C VAL A 27 4.04 11.49 8.95
N THR A 28 3.86 10.44 8.17
CA THR A 28 4.87 9.38 7.97
C THR A 28 5.95 9.78 6.94
N TYR A 29 5.99 11.06 6.55
CA TYR A 29 6.81 11.55 5.42
C TYR A 29 7.52 12.87 5.76
N PRO A 30 8.74 13.10 5.25
CA PRO A 30 9.47 14.36 5.45
C PRO A 30 8.73 15.55 4.84
N LEU A 31 8.73 16.71 5.52
CA LEU A 31 7.99 17.90 5.06
C LEU A 31 8.40 18.37 3.67
N VAL A 32 9.72 18.37 3.40
CA VAL A 32 10.27 18.67 2.07
C VAL A 32 10.53 17.33 1.35
N PRO A 33 9.85 17.07 0.22
CA PRO A 33 9.93 15.78 -0.47
C PRO A 33 11.08 15.67 -1.48
N CYS A 34 11.85 16.74 -1.72
CA CYS A 34 12.86 16.83 -2.80
C CYS A 34 14.15 17.52 -2.34
N GLY A 35 15.25 17.31 -3.08
CA GLY A 35 16.52 18.04 -2.91
C GLY A 35 17.55 17.44 -1.94
N GLY A 36 17.23 16.33 -1.27
CA GLY A 36 18.20 15.51 -0.54
C GLY A 36 18.99 14.54 -1.43
N ALA A 37 20.10 14.00 -0.91
CA ALA A 37 21.00 13.08 -1.63
C ALA A 37 20.35 11.79 -2.15
N SER A 38 19.14 11.45 -1.68
CA SER A 38 18.32 10.30 -2.11
C SER A 38 16.89 10.70 -2.47
N GLN A 39 16.66 11.97 -2.79
CA GLN A 39 15.34 12.50 -3.12
C GLN A 39 15.27 12.96 -4.58
N PRO A 40 14.08 12.96 -5.19
CA PRO A 40 13.88 13.55 -6.52
C PRO A 40 14.41 14.98 -6.60
N ALA A 41 14.90 15.37 -7.79
CA ALA A 41 15.15 16.78 -8.05
C ALA A 41 13.86 17.58 -7.93
N CYS A 42 13.97 18.79 -7.35
CA CYS A 42 12.79 19.59 -7.07
C CYS A 42 12.09 20.02 -8.36
N SER A 43 10.94 19.41 -8.61
CA SER A 43 10.00 19.78 -9.66
C SER A 43 8.80 20.51 -9.06
N VAL A 44 8.01 21.20 -9.90
CA VAL A 44 6.77 21.86 -9.47
C VAL A 44 5.76 20.85 -8.88
N ALA A 45 5.82 19.58 -9.31
CA ALA A 45 5.02 18.51 -8.71
C ALA A 45 5.41 18.24 -7.24
N CYS A 46 6.72 18.26 -6.93
CA CYS A 46 7.22 18.14 -5.56
C CYS A 46 6.81 19.32 -4.67
N PHE A 47 6.62 20.51 -5.26
CA PHE A 47 6.11 21.67 -4.52
C PHE A 47 4.66 21.48 -4.05
N TYR A 48 3.78 20.92 -4.87
CA TYR A 48 2.40 20.64 -4.45
C TYR A 48 2.32 19.56 -3.36
N VAL A 49 3.15 18.51 -3.47
CA VAL A 49 3.27 17.49 -2.41
C VAL A 49 3.80 18.09 -1.11
N MET A 50 4.75 19.04 -1.19
CA MET A 50 5.24 19.76 -0.01
C MET A 50 4.12 20.57 0.65
N ILE A 51 3.30 21.28 -0.13
CA ILE A 51 2.15 22.04 0.39
C ILE A 51 1.19 21.12 1.14
N ASP A 52 0.85 19.96 0.58
CA ASP A 52 -0.01 18.97 1.23
C ASP A 52 0.57 18.49 2.58
N ARG A 53 1.86 18.16 2.61
CA ARG A 53 2.55 17.74 3.84
C ARG A 53 2.59 18.85 4.88
N ILE A 54 2.78 20.10 4.46
CA ILE A 54 2.75 21.27 5.35
C ILE A 54 1.35 21.47 5.92
N ILE A 55 0.30 21.41 5.10
CA ILE A 55 -1.08 21.56 5.56
C ILE A 55 -1.43 20.44 6.54
N ASN A 56 -1.10 19.18 6.21
CA ASN A 56 -1.35 18.05 7.10
C ASN A 56 -0.58 18.16 8.42
N PHE A 57 0.67 18.63 8.39
CA PHE A 57 1.45 18.89 9.60
C PHE A 57 0.83 20.00 10.45
N ILE A 58 0.47 21.14 9.85
CA ILE A 58 -0.13 22.26 10.58
C ILE A 58 -1.50 21.86 11.15
N LEU A 59 -2.36 21.18 10.38
CA LEU A 59 -3.69 20.80 10.83
C LEU A 59 -3.66 19.68 11.86
N TYR A 60 -3.03 18.55 11.53
CA TYR A 60 -3.13 17.34 12.35
C TYR A 60 -2.05 17.23 13.42
N ALA A 61 -0.82 17.70 13.17
CA ALA A 61 0.24 17.61 14.17
C ALA A 61 0.25 18.79 15.15
N ILE A 62 -0.23 19.97 14.72
CA ILE A 62 -0.22 21.19 15.55
C ILE A 62 -1.63 21.62 15.96
N ALA A 63 -2.49 21.96 15.00
CA ALA A 63 -3.77 22.62 15.29
C ALA A 63 -4.73 21.71 16.08
N MET A 64 -4.84 20.43 15.71
CA MET A 64 -5.72 19.47 16.39
C MET A 64 -5.32 19.24 17.86
N PRO A 65 -4.05 18.91 18.18
CA PRO A 65 -3.64 18.80 19.58
C PRO A 65 -3.75 20.10 20.38
N LEU A 66 -3.33 21.24 19.80
CA LEU A 66 -3.47 22.54 20.47
C LEU A 66 -4.93 22.88 20.76
N SER A 67 -5.82 22.59 19.81
CA SER A 67 -7.26 22.80 19.98
C SER A 67 -7.83 21.88 21.05
N ALA A 68 -7.43 20.61 21.10
CA ALA A 68 -7.85 19.68 22.15
C ALA A 68 -7.42 20.16 23.54
N THR A 69 -6.17 20.61 23.70
CA THR A 69 -5.69 21.19 24.96
C THR A 69 -6.41 22.49 25.31
N ALA A 70 -6.61 23.39 24.34
CA ALA A 70 -7.30 24.66 24.58
C ALA A 70 -8.77 24.46 24.98
N LEU A 71 -9.48 23.51 24.36
CA LEU A 71 -10.85 23.14 24.72
C LEU A 71 -10.91 22.47 26.10
N MET A 72 -9.94 21.63 26.44
CA MET A 72 -9.83 21.04 27.78
C MET A 72 -9.62 22.13 28.84
N VAL A 73 -8.71 23.09 28.60
CA VAL A 73 -8.49 24.23 29.49
C VAL A 73 -9.75 25.07 29.61
N ALA A 74 -10.42 25.39 28.49
CA ALA A 74 -11.69 26.10 28.50
C ALA A 74 -12.74 25.38 29.37
N GLY A 75 -12.86 24.06 29.25
CA GLY A 75 -13.74 23.23 30.06
C GLY A 75 -13.44 23.34 31.56
N ILE A 76 -12.16 23.30 31.95
CA ILE A 76 -11.75 23.48 33.36
C ILE A 76 -12.12 24.86 33.88
N TYR A 77 -11.93 25.93 33.10
CA TYR A 77 -12.33 27.29 33.51
C TYR A 77 -13.86 27.45 33.64
N LEU A 78 -14.63 26.76 32.80
CA LEU A 78 -16.10 26.80 32.83
C LEU A 78 -16.69 26.02 34.01
N VAL A 79 -16.12 24.85 34.34
CA VAL A 79 -16.64 23.96 35.38
C VAL A 79 -16.04 24.25 36.76
N ALA A 80 -14.73 24.52 36.84
CA ALA A 80 -13.99 24.61 38.10
C ALA A 80 -13.52 26.03 38.45
N GLY A 81 -13.82 27.03 37.62
CA GLY A 81 -13.30 28.40 37.75
C GLY A 81 -13.86 29.24 38.89
N GLY A 82 -15.06 28.92 39.40
CA GLY A 82 -15.68 29.47 40.61
C GLY A 82 -15.88 31.00 40.66
N SER A 83 -15.52 31.75 39.62
CA SER A 83 -15.59 33.21 39.54
C SER A 83 -16.09 33.64 38.16
N GLU A 84 -16.82 34.75 38.11
CA GLU A 84 -17.37 35.31 36.86
C GLU A 84 -16.28 35.61 35.82
N LYS A 85 -15.10 36.05 36.30
CA LYS A 85 -13.90 36.24 35.48
C LYS A 85 -13.40 34.95 34.84
N ALA A 86 -13.44 33.82 35.57
CA ALA A 86 -12.99 32.52 35.07
C ALA A 86 -13.97 31.95 34.02
N ILE A 87 -15.28 32.10 34.24
CA ILE A 87 -16.31 31.69 33.26
C ILE A 87 -16.18 32.50 31.97
N THR A 88 -15.99 33.82 32.08
CA THR A 88 -15.81 34.70 30.92
C THR A 88 -14.55 34.32 30.13
N THR A 89 -13.45 34.00 30.83
CA THR A 89 -12.20 33.53 30.21
C THR A 89 -12.39 32.19 29.50
N GLY A 90 -13.08 31.23 30.12
CA GLY A 90 -13.38 29.93 29.52
C GLY A 90 -14.21 30.03 28.25
N LYS A 91 -15.27 30.86 28.25
CA LYS A 91 -16.10 31.12 27.05
C LYS A 91 -15.29 31.75 25.91
N ALA A 92 -14.38 32.67 26.23
CA ALA A 92 -13.51 33.31 25.25
C ALA A 92 -12.57 32.28 24.59
N ILE A 93 -11.86 31.48 25.39
CA ILE A 93 -10.94 30.44 24.89
C ILE A 93 -11.71 29.45 24.00
N PHE A 94 -12.89 29.01 24.43
CA PHE A 94 -13.74 28.10 23.66
C PHE A 94 -14.13 28.71 22.29
N LYS A 95 -14.64 29.95 22.29
CA LYS A 95 -15.07 30.64 21.07
C LYS A 95 -13.91 30.85 20.09
N PHE A 96 -12.76 31.33 20.56
CA PHE A 96 -11.60 31.57 19.70
C PHE A 96 -11.00 30.28 19.16
N THR A 97 -10.98 29.20 19.95
CA THR A 97 -10.49 27.89 19.50
C THR A 97 -11.37 27.33 18.39
N LEU A 98 -12.70 27.41 18.52
CA LEU A 98 -13.61 26.96 17.47
C LEU A 98 -13.48 27.80 16.19
N ILE A 99 -13.42 29.13 16.31
CA ILE A 99 -13.22 30.00 15.15
C ILE A 99 -11.90 29.67 14.44
N GLY A 100 -10.81 29.46 15.20
CA GLY A 100 -9.52 29.07 14.63
C GLY A 100 -9.57 27.73 13.91
N LEU A 101 -10.25 26.73 14.49
CA LEU A 101 -10.44 25.42 13.86
C LEU A 101 -11.26 25.52 12.56
N PHE A 102 -12.35 26.29 12.58
CA PHE A 102 -13.17 26.54 11.40
C PHE A 102 -12.40 27.27 10.29
N ILE A 103 -11.57 28.26 10.62
CA ILE A 103 -10.73 28.95 9.65
C ILE A 103 -9.69 28.00 9.08
N ALA A 104 -9.05 27.17 9.90
CA ALA A 104 -8.01 26.25 9.46
C ALA A 104 -8.55 25.18 8.51
N PHE A 105 -9.66 24.52 8.85
CA PHE A 105 -10.31 23.55 7.97
C PHE A 105 -11.02 24.21 6.78
N GLY A 106 -11.59 25.40 6.97
CA GLY A 106 -12.20 26.19 5.91
C GLY A 106 -11.19 26.62 4.85
N ALA A 107 -9.99 27.03 5.26
CA ALA A 107 -8.90 27.37 4.34
C ALA A 107 -8.45 26.16 3.51
N TRP A 108 -8.32 24.98 4.14
CA TRP A 108 -8.01 23.75 3.42
C TRP A 108 -9.11 23.39 2.40
N LEU A 109 -10.39 23.49 2.77
CA LEU A 109 -11.51 23.27 1.85
C LEU A 109 -11.54 24.25 0.69
N ILE A 110 -11.23 25.53 0.93
CA ILE A 110 -11.19 26.56 -0.13
C ILE A 110 -10.06 26.24 -1.11
N VAL A 111 -8.88 25.85 -0.63
CA VAL A 111 -7.76 25.43 -1.48
C VAL A 111 -8.13 24.19 -2.29
N ASP A 112 -8.75 23.19 -1.66
CA ASP A 112 -9.22 21.96 -2.32
C ASP A 112 -10.27 22.25 -3.40
N LEU A 113 -11.21 23.15 -3.11
CA LEU A 113 -12.23 23.59 -4.06
C LEU A 113 -11.63 24.32 -5.25
N ILE A 114 -10.70 25.25 -5.03
CA ILE A 114 -10.06 26.03 -6.10
C ILE A 114 -9.24 25.10 -7.00
N LEU A 115 -8.44 24.21 -6.41
CA LEU A 115 -7.59 23.28 -7.16
C LEU A 115 -8.42 22.22 -7.90
N GLY A 116 -9.51 21.72 -7.30
CA GLY A 116 -10.45 20.80 -7.92
C GLY A 116 -11.13 21.36 -9.17
N ASN A 117 -11.44 22.65 -9.17
CA ASN A 117 -12.07 23.30 -10.32
C ASN A 117 -11.07 23.75 -11.40
N LEU A 118 -9.82 24.05 -11.04
CA LEU A 118 -8.79 24.49 -11.98
C LEU A 118 -8.02 23.34 -12.65
N LEU A 119 -7.91 22.19 -11.99
CA LEU A 119 -7.06 21.06 -12.42
C LEU A 119 -7.87 19.78 -12.69
N GLN A 120 -9.11 19.91 -13.18
CA GLN A 120 -10.15 18.87 -13.26
C GLN A 120 -9.69 17.50 -13.81
N ASP A 121 -8.73 17.48 -14.74
CA ASP A 121 -8.20 16.24 -15.33
C ASP A 121 -7.14 15.52 -14.46
N LYS A 122 -6.54 16.23 -13.49
CA LYS A 122 -5.40 15.76 -12.67
C LYS A 122 -5.66 15.80 -11.16
N TYR A 123 -6.70 16.49 -10.72
CA TYR A 123 -7.04 16.64 -9.31
C TYR A 123 -8.56 16.69 -9.14
N LYS A 124 -9.12 15.73 -8.40
CA LYS A 124 -10.54 15.72 -8.04
C LYS A 124 -10.70 16.18 -6.60
N PHE A 125 -11.84 16.83 -6.33
CA PHE A 125 -12.29 17.26 -5.01
C PHE A 125 -12.17 16.11 -4.00
N TRP A 126 -11.59 16.36 -2.82
CA TRP A 126 -11.30 15.36 -1.76
C TRP A 126 -10.26 14.28 -2.08
N GLN A 127 -9.53 14.35 -3.19
CA GLN A 127 -8.43 13.42 -3.45
C GLN A 127 -7.10 13.97 -2.89
N LYS A 128 -6.26 13.08 -2.36
CA LYS A 128 -4.87 13.43 -2.06
C LYS A 128 -4.18 13.89 -3.34
N PHE A 129 -3.34 14.92 -3.26
CA PHE A 129 -2.54 15.36 -4.40
C PHE A 129 -1.87 14.14 -5.07
N PRO A 130 -1.92 14.02 -6.41
CA PRO A 130 -1.32 12.88 -7.09
C PRO A 130 0.15 12.79 -6.69
N ALA A 131 0.62 11.58 -6.38
CA ALA A 131 1.98 11.29 -5.97
C ALA A 131 2.96 11.53 -7.14
N GLY A 132 3.19 12.79 -7.49
CA GLY A 132 4.00 13.23 -8.62
C GLY A 132 5.41 13.67 -8.21
N CYS A 133 5.75 13.60 -6.93
CA CYS A 133 7.14 13.76 -6.49
C CYS A 133 7.87 12.42 -6.59
N THR A 134 7.99 11.93 -7.82
CA THR A 134 8.92 10.86 -8.19
C THR A 134 10.09 11.51 -8.92
N ALA A 135 11.28 10.95 -8.77
CA ALA A 135 12.48 11.53 -9.36
C ALA A 135 12.35 11.51 -10.88
N ASN A 136 12.33 12.71 -11.47
CA ASN A 136 12.85 12.84 -12.81
C ASN A 136 14.37 12.78 -12.66
N PRO A 137 15.08 11.85 -13.32
CA PRO A 137 16.53 11.79 -13.20
C PRO A 137 17.11 13.08 -13.78
N VAL A 138 17.66 13.92 -12.90
CA VAL A 138 18.54 14.99 -13.34
C VAL A 138 19.78 14.32 -13.90
N SER A 139 19.88 14.39 -15.21
CA SER A 139 21.12 14.24 -15.96
C SER A 139 22.07 15.34 -15.49
N SER A 140 22.85 15.06 -14.45
CA SER A 140 24.02 15.85 -14.08
C SER A 140 25.21 14.92 -13.90
N SER A 141 25.92 14.75 -15.02
CA SER A 141 27.38 14.70 -15.09
C SER A 141 28.11 14.04 -13.91
N LEU A 142 28.40 12.75 -14.04
CA LEU A 142 29.71 12.23 -13.63
C LEU A 142 30.14 11.12 -14.60
N ASN A 143 30.66 11.54 -15.76
CA ASN A 143 31.73 10.78 -16.40
C ASN A 143 32.87 10.70 -15.39
N ASN A 144 33.17 9.50 -14.90
CA ASN A 144 34.52 8.94 -14.95
C ASN A 144 34.59 7.59 -14.26
N GLN A 145 35.09 6.62 -15.03
CA GLN A 145 35.90 5.48 -14.61
C GLN A 145 35.32 4.57 -13.53
N ILE A 146 35.03 3.32 -13.89
CA ILE A 146 35.77 2.16 -13.33
C ILE A 146 35.61 0.97 -14.29
N THR A 147 36.76 0.45 -14.65
CA THR A 147 37.06 -0.71 -15.47
C THR A 147 36.74 -2.02 -14.76
N SER A 148 36.42 -3.03 -15.57
CA SER A 148 36.54 -4.46 -15.33
C SER A 148 37.45 -4.89 -14.17
N ASN A 149 36.86 -5.49 -13.13
CA ASN A 149 37.29 -6.70 -12.40
C ASN A 149 36.64 -6.70 -11.01
N GLY A 150 36.15 -7.88 -10.59
CA GLY A 150 35.20 -8.07 -9.50
C GLY A 150 35.52 -7.34 -8.20
N LEU A 151 34.47 -6.81 -7.56
CA LEU A 151 34.57 -6.11 -6.28
C LEU A 151 33.40 -6.43 -5.36
N ALA A 152 33.79 -6.72 -4.12
CA ALA A 152 32.95 -7.05 -2.98
C ALA A 152 31.97 -5.92 -2.62
N LEU A 153 30.76 -6.32 -2.24
CA LEU A 153 29.72 -5.46 -1.70
C LEU A 153 30.11 -4.99 -0.29
N ASN A 154 30.60 -3.75 -0.19
CA ASN A 154 30.69 -3.05 1.09
C ASN A 154 29.45 -2.17 1.29
N ASN A 155 28.78 -2.48 2.39
CA ASN A 155 27.57 -1.88 2.95
C ASN A 155 27.60 -0.35 3.03
N SER A 156 26.91 0.34 2.11
CA SER A 156 26.17 1.60 2.31
C SER A 156 25.63 2.11 0.96
N ASN A 157 24.34 2.45 0.89
CA ASN A 157 23.58 2.98 -0.27
C ASN A 157 22.92 1.94 -1.18
N THR A 158 21.98 1.18 -0.62
CA THR A 158 21.20 0.14 -1.30
C THR A 158 20.02 0.63 -2.13
N SER A 159 19.67 1.92 -2.18
CA SER A 159 18.47 2.38 -2.94
C SER A 159 18.76 2.92 -4.35
N THR A 160 19.94 3.53 -4.56
CA THR A 160 20.35 4.09 -5.86
C THR A 160 21.01 3.04 -6.74
N ALA A 161 21.61 2.01 -6.13
CA ALA A 161 22.06 0.82 -6.85
C ALA A 161 20.88 0.12 -7.53
N VAL A 162 19.73 0.01 -6.87
CA VAL A 162 18.66 -0.87 -7.35
C VAL A 162 17.78 -0.23 -8.45
N SER A 163 17.67 1.09 -8.49
CA SER A 163 17.03 1.79 -9.62
C SER A 163 17.90 1.78 -10.88
N ASN A 164 19.21 1.98 -10.74
CA ASN A 164 20.15 1.86 -11.86
C ASN A 164 20.33 0.43 -12.37
N ILE A 165 20.14 -0.56 -11.50
CA ILE A 165 20.16 -1.99 -11.86
C ILE A 165 18.92 -2.39 -12.69
N LEU A 166 17.75 -1.76 -12.48
CA LEU A 166 16.52 -2.07 -13.22
C LEU A 166 16.41 -1.38 -14.60
N ASP A 167 17.19 -0.31 -14.83
CA ASP A 167 17.12 0.55 -16.02
C ASP A 167 18.38 0.48 -16.93
N ASP A 168 19.42 -0.30 -16.57
CA ASP A 168 20.66 -0.40 -17.38
C ASP A 168 20.56 -1.39 -18.57
N GLY A 169 19.39 -1.98 -18.80
CA GLY A 169 19.19 -3.00 -19.82
C GLY A 169 19.79 -4.36 -19.50
N SER A 170 20.28 -4.58 -18.27
CA SER A 170 20.76 -5.87 -17.77
C SER A 170 19.74 -6.61 -16.88
N TYR A 171 18.61 -5.98 -16.53
CA TYR A 171 17.53 -6.61 -15.77
C TYR A 171 16.40 -7.12 -16.66
N GLU A 172 16.13 -8.41 -16.52
CA GLU A 172 15.08 -9.16 -17.19
C GLU A 172 13.70 -8.84 -16.56
N ASP A 173 12.65 -8.68 -17.37
CA ASP A 173 11.28 -8.49 -16.87
C ASP A 173 10.84 -9.68 -15.98
N GLY A 174 11.44 -10.85 -16.15
CA GLY A 174 11.37 -12.05 -15.33
C GLY A 174 12.36 -11.99 -14.18
N VAL A 175 12.09 -11.14 -13.18
CA VAL A 175 12.91 -11.17 -11.97
C VAL A 175 12.59 -12.43 -11.16
N ASP A 176 13.58 -13.31 -10.97
CA ASP A 176 13.55 -14.32 -9.92
C ASP A 176 13.53 -13.60 -8.56
N THR A 177 12.36 -13.54 -7.92
CA THR A 177 12.12 -12.89 -6.63
C THR A 177 12.95 -13.48 -5.49
N ASN A 178 13.69 -14.57 -5.75
CA ASN A 178 14.58 -15.24 -4.80
C ASN A 178 16.03 -14.76 -4.90
N THR A 179 16.33 -13.82 -5.81
CA THR A 179 17.67 -13.25 -5.96
C THR A 179 18.06 -12.40 -4.73
N PRO A 180 19.20 -12.67 -4.07
CA PRO A 180 19.69 -11.83 -2.97
C PRO A 180 19.86 -10.36 -3.41
N GLY A 181 19.05 -9.46 -2.83
CA GLY A 181 18.99 -8.04 -3.20
C GLY A 181 17.58 -7.54 -3.55
N PHE A 182 16.66 -8.44 -3.93
CA PHE A 182 15.27 -8.08 -4.24
C PHE A 182 14.43 -7.80 -2.98
N GLN A 183 14.75 -8.43 -1.84
CA GLN A 183 14.08 -8.22 -0.54
C GLN A 183 14.19 -6.78 0.02
N ILE A 184 15.06 -5.95 -0.58
CA ILE A 184 15.31 -4.57 -0.15
C ILE A 184 14.37 -3.57 -0.87
N LEU A 185 13.64 -4.01 -1.91
CA LEU A 185 12.84 -3.12 -2.77
C LEU A 185 11.38 -2.91 -2.38
N GLU A 186 10.81 -3.69 -1.47
CA GLU A 186 9.39 -3.52 -1.17
C GLU A 186 9.04 -3.84 0.29
N ASN A 187 8.45 -2.86 0.96
CA ASN A 187 7.70 -3.07 2.21
C ASN A 187 6.33 -3.75 1.92
N GLN A 188 6.21 -4.52 0.85
CA GLN A 188 5.04 -5.32 0.50
C GLN A 188 5.53 -6.73 0.20
N PRO A 189 4.95 -7.77 0.81
CA PRO A 189 5.44 -9.11 0.63
C PRO A 189 5.31 -9.53 -0.85
N PRO A 190 6.34 -10.16 -1.44
CA PRO A 190 6.20 -10.77 -2.76
C PRO A 190 5.15 -11.88 -2.63
N GLU A 191 3.95 -11.63 -3.14
CA GLU A 191 2.90 -12.62 -3.04
C GLU A 191 3.10 -13.68 -4.11
N GLY A 192 3.69 -14.79 -3.67
CA GLY A 192 3.55 -16.13 -4.25
C GLY A 192 4.31 -16.37 -5.55
N THR A 193 5.15 -17.40 -5.57
CA THR A 193 5.36 -18.15 -6.80
C THR A 193 4.11 -18.99 -7.00
N GLY A 194 3.10 -18.40 -7.64
CA GLY A 194 1.81 -19.04 -7.89
C GLY A 194 1.95 -20.54 -8.10
N LEU A 195 1.11 -21.31 -7.40
CA LEU A 195 1.03 -22.78 -7.41
C LEU A 195 1.87 -23.44 -8.52
N SER A 196 2.77 -24.33 -8.10
CA SER A 196 3.53 -25.22 -8.99
C SER A 196 2.70 -25.62 -10.22
N PRO A 197 3.28 -25.59 -11.44
CA PRO A 197 2.59 -25.92 -12.69
C PRO A 197 1.88 -27.28 -12.71
N ASP A 198 2.11 -28.12 -11.70
CA ASP A 198 1.62 -29.48 -11.51
C ASP A 198 0.19 -29.60 -10.96
N ILE A 199 -0.47 -28.52 -10.50
CA ILE A 199 -1.93 -28.59 -10.35
C ILE A 199 -2.52 -28.47 -11.74
N ASN A 200 -2.87 -29.62 -12.30
CA ASN A 200 -3.71 -29.74 -13.49
C ASN A 200 -5.01 -28.97 -13.16
N PRO A 201 -5.20 -27.74 -13.66
CA PRO A 201 -6.42 -27.02 -13.43
C PRO A 201 -7.44 -27.82 -14.21
N THR A 202 -8.21 -28.67 -13.53
CA THR A 202 -9.39 -29.22 -14.16
C THR A 202 -10.14 -28.02 -14.67
N ALA A 203 -10.46 -28.00 -15.96
CA ALA A 203 -11.18 -26.88 -16.53
C ALA A 203 -12.49 -26.66 -15.75
N ASP A 204 -12.97 -27.67 -15.03
CA ASP A 204 -14.21 -27.70 -14.30
C ASP A 204 -14.04 -27.26 -12.84
N CYS A 205 -15.01 -26.47 -12.38
CA CYS A 205 -15.07 -25.93 -11.03
C CYS A 205 -15.23 -27.06 -10.00
N ASN A 206 -14.49 -26.99 -8.90
CA ASN A 206 -14.66 -27.92 -7.79
C ASN A 206 -16.03 -27.68 -7.10
N ALA A 207 -16.80 -28.75 -6.96
CA ALA A 207 -18.14 -28.74 -6.35
C ALA A 207 -18.17 -28.28 -4.88
N ASN A 208 -17.03 -28.28 -4.18
CA ASN A 208 -16.94 -27.82 -2.79
C ASN A 208 -16.83 -26.29 -2.65
N ILE A 209 -16.57 -25.56 -3.74
CA ILE A 209 -16.35 -24.10 -3.70
C ILE A 209 -17.59 -23.35 -3.19
N PRO A 210 -18.82 -23.60 -3.70
CA PRO A 210 -20.01 -22.92 -3.17
C PRO A 210 -20.18 -23.11 -1.66
N GLY A 211 -19.96 -24.34 -1.16
CA GLY A 211 -20.03 -24.63 0.27
C GLY A 211 -19.01 -23.88 1.11
N ASN A 212 -17.78 -23.72 0.59
CA ASN A 212 -16.71 -22.97 1.24
C ASN A 212 -16.97 -21.45 1.31
N LEU A 213 -17.80 -20.91 0.42
CA LEU A 213 -18.18 -19.49 0.43
C LEU A 213 -19.33 -19.18 1.40
N LEU A 214 -20.12 -20.18 1.83
CA LEU A 214 -21.30 -19.95 2.65
C LEU A 214 -20.94 -19.32 4.00
N GLY A 215 -21.40 -18.07 4.19
CA GLY A 215 -21.21 -17.30 5.41
C GLY A 215 -19.79 -16.74 5.59
N ALA A 216 -18.96 -16.74 4.55
CA ALA A 216 -17.74 -15.94 4.50
C ALA A 216 -18.09 -14.48 4.15
N ASP A 217 -17.32 -13.53 4.70
CA ASP A 217 -17.37 -12.14 4.24
C ASP A 217 -16.51 -12.01 2.98
N LEU A 218 -17.12 -11.51 1.90
CA LEU A 218 -16.47 -11.36 0.60
C LEU A 218 -15.99 -9.94 0.33
N ASN A 219 -16.18 -9.01 1.28
CA ASN A 219 -15.67 -7.64 1.22
C ASN A 219 -16.06 -6.89 -0.07
N GLY A 220 -17.26 -7.14 -0.58
CA GLY A 220 -17.78 -6.54 -1.82
C GLY A 220 -17.26 -7.15 -3.12
N VAL A 221 -16.45 -8.21 -3.05
CA VAL A 221 -16.02 -8.99 -4.23
C VAL A 221 -17.14 -9.95 -4.63
N GLU A 222 -17.41 -10.04 -5.94
CA GLU A 222 -18.45 -10.91 -6.47
C GLU A 222 -18.17 -12.40 -6.13
N PRO A 223 -19.17 -13.17 -5.66
CA PRO A 223 -18.97 -14.59 -5.32
C PRO A 223 -18.34 -15.42 -6.43
N ALA A 224 -18.73 -15.21 -7.70
CA ALA A 224 -18.16 -15.90 -8.86
C ALA A 224 -16.66 -15.58 -9.04
N ARG A 225 -16.24 -14.37 -8.70
CA ARG A 225 -14.83 -13.95 -8.74
C ARG A 225 -14.03 -14.60 -7.63
N VAL A 226 -14.57 -14.63 -6.41
CA VAL A 226 -13.93 -15.31 -5.27
C VAL A 226 -13.80 -16.80 -5.56
N ALA A 227 -14.84 -17.42 -6.11
CA ALA A 227 -14.83 -18.83 -6.53
C ALA A 227 -13.74 -19.12 -7.57
N ALA A 228 -13.59 -18.24 -8.57
CA ALA A 228 -12.54 -18.36 -9.58
C ALA A 228 -11.12 -18.24 -8.98
N ILE A 229 -10.93 -17.33 -8.02
CA ILE A 229 -9.65 -17.21 -7.28
C ILE A 229 -9.39 -18.48 -6.48
N ILE A 230 -10.35 -18.95 -5.67
CA ILE A 230 -10.21 -20.19 -4.89
C ILE A 230 -9.90 -21.40 -5.78
N GLN A 231 -10.56 -21.49 -6.95
CA GLN A 231 -10.29 -22.54 -7.92
C GLN A 231 -8.84 -22.47 -8.42
N ALA A 232 -8.35 -21.26 -8.73
CA ALA A 232 -6.98 -21.05 -9.18
C ALA A 232 -5.93 -21.26 -8.08
N GLU A 233 -6.25 -20.96 -6.81
CA GLU A 233 -5.33 -20.97 -5.67
C GLU A 233 -5.25 -22.32 -4.94
N SER A 234 -6.35 -23.06 -4.84
CA SER A 234 -6.38 -24.29 -4.04
C SER A 234 -7.23 -25.39 -4.66
N SER A 235 -7.85 -25.13 -5.82
CA SER A 235 -8.91 -25.97 -6.36
C SER A 235 -10.01 -26.27 -5.34
N GLY A 236 -10.29 -25.34 -4.42
CA GLY A 236 -11.29 -25.50 -3.35
C GLY A 236 -10.84 -26.35 -2.16
N ASN A 237 -9.55 -26.65 -2.02
CA ASN A 237 -9.01 -27.38 -0.87
C ASN A 237 -8.72 -26.43 0.31
N PRO A 238 -9.47 -26.50 1.44
CA PRO A 238 -9.22 -25.65 2.60
C PRO A 238 -7.91 -25.96 3.33
N ASN A 239 -7.31 -27.13 3.10
CA ASN A 239 -6.06 -27.55 3.70
C ASN A 239 -4.85 -27.35 2.77
N ALA A 240 -5.01 -26.59 1.67
CA ALA A 240 -3.92 -26.33 0.74
C ALA A 240 -2.80 -25.53 1.42
N PHE A 241 -1.56 -25.94 1.18
CA PHE A 241 -0.36 -25.27 1.65
C PHE A 241 0.70 -25.33 0.56
N ASN A 242 1.32 -24.18 0.25
CA ASN A 242 2.54 -24.15 -0.53
C ASN A 242 3.67 -23.53 0.28
N ALA A 243 4.85 -24.14 0.16
CA ALA A 243 6.09 -23.51 0.56
C ALA A 243 6.55 -22.61 -0.59
N GLU A 244 6.71 -21.33 -0.29
CA GLU A 244 7.18 -20.32 -1.24
C GLU A 244 8.71 -20.28 -1.26
N ASN A 245 9.28 -19.85 -2.39
CA ASN A 245 10.72 -19.84 -2.58
C ASN A 245 11.47 -18.85 -1.67
N ASP A 246 10.77 -17.89 -1.07
CA ASP A 246 11.29 -16.96 -0.06
C ASP A 246 11.28 -17.55 1.37
N GLY A 247 10.93 -18.84 1.50
CA GLY A 247 10.84 -19.54 2.78
C GLY A 247 9.55 -19.27 3.56
N LYS A 248 8.59 -18.57 2.96
CA LYS A 248 7.26 -18.32 3.55
C LYS A 248 6.26 -19.38 3.10
N GLY A 249 5.05 -19.29 3.62
CA GLY A 249 3.95 -20.19 3.29
C GLY A 249 2.71 -19.44 2.83
N SER A 250 1.98 -20.05 1.90
CA SER A 250 0.64 -19.66 1.49
C SER A 250 -0.36 -20.72 1.95
N TYR A 251 -1.50 -20.29 2.49
CA TYR A 251 -2.38 -21.16 3.28
C TYR A 251 -3.84 -21.11 2.82
N GLY A 252 -4.49 -22.28 2.79
CA GLY A 252 -5.92 -22.46 2.65
C GLY A 252 -6.52 -22.10 1.29
N LEU A 253 -7.81 -21.80 1.28
CA LEU A 253 -8.63 -21.66 0.08
C LEU A 253 -8.11 -20.61 -0.92
N MET A 254 -7.67 -19.46 -0.39
CA MET A 254 -7.19 -18.33 -1.18
C MET A 254 -5.67 -18.16 -1.11
N GLN A 255 -4.95 -19.17 -0.60
CA GLN A 255 -3.48 -19.18 -0.49
C GLN A 255 -2.91 -17.91 0.14
N VAL A 256 -3.55 -17.47 1.22
CA VAL A 256 -3.17 -16.24 1.94
C VAL A 256 -1.85 -16.47 2.67
N ARG A 257 -0.93 -15.50 2.60
CA ARG A 257 0.31 -15.50 3.37
C ARG A 257 0.14 -14.88 4.76
N ALA A 258 0.98 -15.29 5.70
CA ALA A 258 0.92 -14.81 7.09
C ALA A 258 1.28 -13.31 7.25
N ASP A 259 2.14 -12.77 6.40
CA ASP A 259 2.46 -11.34 6.34
C ASP A 259 1.27 -10.53 5.82
N THR A 260 0.62 -10.97 4.73
CA THR A 260 -0.62 -10.37 4.21
C THR A 260 -1.72 -10.39 5.27
N ALA A 261 -1.91 -11.50 5.97
CA ALA A 261 -2.93 -11.59 7.02
C ALA A 261 -2.73 -10.56 8.15
N ARG A 262 -1.49 -10.27 8.54
CA ARG A 262 -1.17 -9.25 9.55
C ARG A 262 -1.56 -7.82 9.13
N LEU A 263 -1.61 -7.54 7.82
CA LEU A 263 -2.07 -6.24 7.31
C LEU A 263 -3.56 -6.01 7.58
N TYR A 264 -4.35 -7.09 7.62
CA TYR A 264 -5.82 -7.02 7.71
C TYR A 264 -6.40 -7.48 9.05
N ASP A 265 -5.57 -8.07 9.92
CA ASP A 265 -5.92 -8.47 11.28
C ASP A 265 -4.78 -8.12 12.25
N SER A 266 -4.93 -6.98 12.92
CA SER A 266 -3.94 -6.48 13.89
C SER A 266 -3.75 -7.40 15.10
N SER A 267 -4.70 -8.31 15.38
CA SER A 267 -4.56 -9.28 16.48
C SER A 267 -3.45 -10.30 16.22
N LEU A 268 -2.97 -10.41 14.97
CA LEU A 268 -1.91 -11.34 14.57
C LEU A 268 -0.49 -10.81 14.79
N ALA A 269 -0.30 -9.54 15.19
CA ALA A 269 1.01 -8.90 15.23
C ALA A 269 2.05 -9.60 16.14
N GLY A 270 1.60 -10.38 17.14
CA GLY A 270 2.46 -11.14 18.04
C GLY A 270 2.58 -12.63 17.75
N LEU A 271 1.95 -13.14 16.69
CA LEU A 271 1.92 -14.57 16.35
C LEU A 271 3.02 -14.93 15.34
N SER A 272 3.52 -16.16 15.42
CA SER A 272 4.44 -16.71 14.41
C SER A 272 3.71 -17.00 13.10
N ASP A 273 4.46 -17.08 11.98
CA ASP A 273 3.88 -17.42 10.68
C ASP A 273 3.17 -18.78 10.69
N ALA A 274 3.69 -19.76 11.43
CA ALA A 274 3.07 -21.06 11.62
C ALA A 274 1.72 -20.96 12.36
N GLN A 275 1.64 -20.19 13.44
CA GLN A 275 0.38 -19.99 14.18
C GLN A 275 -0.69 -19.31 13.33
N ILE A 276 -0.29 -18.37 12.48
CA ILE A 276 -1.19 -17.70 11.55
C ILE A 276 -1.62 -18.66 10.43
N GLY A 277 -0.68 -19.44 9.89
CA GLY A 277 -0.94 -20.48 8.91
C GLY A 277 -1.95 -21.51 9.40
N ASP A 278 -1.80 -21.99 10.65
CA ASP A 278 -2.75 -22.90 11.29
C ASP A 278 -4.15 -22.28 11.37
N LYS A 279 -4.26 -21.00 11.72
CA LYS A 279 -5.55 -20.28 11.72
C LYS A 279 -6.15 -20.17 10.31
N LEU A 280 -5.33 -19.86 9.31
CA LEU A 280 -5.73 -19.73 7.91
C LEU A 280 -6.18 -21.06 7.29
N ILE A 281 -5.66 -22.21 7.74
CA ILE A 281 -6.10 -23.54 7.32
C ILE A 281 -7.38 -23.95 8.05
N ASN A 282 -7.42 -23.79 9.38
CA ASN A 282 -8.50 -24.33 10.20
C ASN A 282 -9.79 -23.49 10.18
N ASP A 283 -9.72 -22.23 9.73
CA ASP A 283 -10.89 -21.37 9.56
C ASP A 283 -10.99 -20.89 8.11
N SER A 284 -11.71 -21.66 7.30
CA SER A 284 -11.94 -21.37 5.88
C SER A 284 -12.65 -20.03 5.65
N LYS A 285 -13.55 -19.62 6.54
CA LYS A 285 -14.25 -18.33 6.41
C LYS A 285 -13.32 -17.17 6.69
N TYR A 286 -12.45 -17.32 7.69
CA TYR A 286 -11.40 -16.36 7.97
C TYR A 286 -10.40 -16.26 6.81
N ASN A 287 -10.00 -17.39 6.23
CA ASN A 287 -9.14 -17.43 5.04
C ASN A 287 -9.75 -16.63 3.87
N VAL A 288 -11.01 -16.91 3.54
CA VAL A 288 -11.73 -16.20 2.47
C VAL A 288 -11.90 -14.72 2.79
N ASN A 289 -12.19 -14.36 4.04
CA ASN A 289 -12.31 -12.95 4.45
C ASN A 289 -10.99 -12.19 4.25
N ILE A 290 -9.87 -12.72 4.75
CA ILE A 290 -8.56 -12.07 4.60
C ILE A 290 -8.15 -11.98 3.12
N GLY A 291 -8.30 -13.07 2.36
CA GLY A 291 -7.99 -13.09 0.93
C GLY A 291 -8.84 -12.10 0.13
N THR A 292 -10.14 -11.99 0.44
CA THR A 292 -11.03 -11.04 -0.24
C THR A 292 -10.80 -9.59 0.17
N LYS A 293 -10.41 -9.29 1.42
CA LYS A 293 -9.95 -7.93 1.80
C LYS A 293 -8.76 -7.49 0.95
N TYR A 294 -7.76 -8.35 0.86
CA TYR A 294 -6.57 -8.07 0.07
C TYR A 294 -6.90 -7.91 -1.43
N TYR A 295 -7.70 -8.82 -1.99
CA TYR A 295 -8.14 -8.71 -3.38
C TYR A 295 -8.97 -7.44 -3.64
N ALA A 296 -9.84 -7.05 -2.71
CA ALA A 296 -10.66 -5.84 -2.83
C ALA A 296 -9.78 -4.58 -2.86
N ASP A 297 -8.73 -4.50 -2.04
CA ASP A 297 -7.77 -3.39 -2.06
C ASP A 297 -7.00 -3.32 -3.39
N LEU A 298 -6.60 -4.46 -3.94
CA LEU A 298 -6.00 -4.51 -5.28
C LEU A 298 -6.99 -4.10 -6.36
N LEU A 299 -8.25 -4.53 -6.28
CA LEU A 299 -9.30 -4.16 -7.23
C LEU A 299 -9.58 -2.66 -7.17
N ASN A 300 -9.65 -2.06 -5.98
CA ASN A 300 -9.81 -0.62 -5.79
C ASN A 300 -8.59 0.15 -6.34
N LYS A 301 -7.39 -0.38 -6.16
CA LYS A 301 -6.15 0.23 -6.65
C LYS A 301 -6.06 0.25 -8.17
N TYR A 302 -6.41 -0.85 -8.83
CA TYR A 302 -6.20 -1.00 -10.28
C TYR A 302 -7.45 -0.78 -11.12
N GLY A 303 -8.65 -0.82 -10.54
CA GLY A 303 -9.93 -0.65 -11.24
C GLY A 303 -10.24 -1.73 -12.29
N ASN A 304 -9.39 -2.75 -12.41
CA ASN A 304 -9.51 -3.83 -13.38
C ASN A 304 -9.28 -5.18 -12.69
N PRO A 305 -10.24 -6.12 -12.79
CA PRO A 305 -10.13 -7.42 -12.13
C PRO A 305 -8.92 -8.24 -12.55
N THR A 306 -8.50 -8.20 -13.82
CA THR A 306 -7.31 -8.95 -14.29
C THR A 306 -6.02 -8.33 -13.76
N LEU A 307 -5.92 -7.00 -13.71
CA LEU A 307 -4.79 -6.33 -13.07
C LEU A 307 -4.74 -6.64 -11.56
N ALA A 308 -5.88 -6.66 -10.88
CA ALA A 308 -5.95 -7.08 -9.48
C ALA A 308 -5.48 -8.52 -9.28
N SER A 309 -5.94 -9.46 -10.13
CA SER A 309 -5.51 -10.86 -10.10
C SER A 309 -4.01 -11.02 -10.39
N SER A 310 -3.45 -10.26 -11.32
CA SER A 310 -2.01 -10.31 -11.58
C SER A 310 -1.18 -9.82 -10.40
N ALA A 311 -1.65 -8.81 -9.67
CA ALA A 311 -0.97 -8.31 -8.48
C ALA A 311 -1.19 -9.21 -7.25
N TYR A 312 -2.31 -9.93 -7.20
CA TYR A 312 -2.56 -10.93 -6.16
C TYR A 312 -1.56 -12.10 -6.27
N ASN A 313 -1.23 -12.51 -7.51
CA ASN A 313 -0.34 -13.65 -7.75
C ASN A 313 1.13 -13.30 -8.03
N GLY A 314 1.43 -12.13 -8.59
CA GLY A 314 2.79 -11.73 -8.96
C GLY A 314 3.32 -10.56 -8.14
N GLY A 315 2.59 -10.16 -7.10
CA GLY A 315 2.82 -8.96 -6.32
C GLY A 315 2.54 -7.64 -7.09
N PRO A 316 2.51 -6.48 -6.41
CA PRO A 316 2.22 -5.19 -7.04
C PRO A 316 3.18 -4.80 -8.17
N LEU A 317 4.42 -5.28 -8.16
CA LEU A 317 5.42 -5.00 -9.19
C LEU A 317 5.10 -5.62 -10.54
N ALA A 318 4.32 -6.71 -10.57
CA ALA A 318 3.81 -7.33 -11.79
C ALA A 318 3.18 -6.27 -12.72
N ASN A 319 2.46 -5.32 -12.13
CA ASN A 319 1.73 -4.28 -12.86
C ASN A 319 2.53 -3.03 -13.21
N ARG A 320 3.83 -3.00 -12.94
CA ARG A 320 4.68 -1.89 -13.41
C ARG A 320 4.88 -1.98 -14.92
N PRO A 321 5.13 -0.86 -15.61
CA PRO A 321 5.53 -0.88 -17.02
C PRO A 321 6.70 -1.85 -17.23
N SER A 322 6.57 -2.67 -18.28
CA SER A 322 7.62 -3.56 -18.74
C SER A 322 8.77 -2.76 -19.32
N VAL A 323 10.00 -3.20 -19.08
CA VAL A 323 11.20 -2.63 -19.69
C VAL A 323 11.37 -3.17 -21.10
N ASN A 324 11.11 -4.48 -21.30
CA ASN A 324 11.36 -5.15 -22.58
C ASN A 324 10.23 -4.97 -23.60
N CYS A 325 9.04 -4.57 -23.16
CA CYS A 325 7.86 -4.28 -23.95
C CYS A 325 7.35 -2.84 -23.74
N ALA A 326 8.22 -1.89 -23.36
CA ALA A 326 7.83 -0.53 -22.99
C ALA A 326 7.00 0.24 -24.04
N ASN A 327 7.19 -0.08 -25.32
CA ASN A 327 6.47 0.55 -26.44
C ASN A 327 5.22 -0.22 -26.89
N GLU A 328 4.95 -1.37 -26.29
CA GLU A 328 3.80 -2.20 -26.63
C GLU A 328 2.57 -1.75 -25.84
N PRO A 329 1.37 -1.73 -26.46
CA PRO A 329 0.15 -1.37 -25.76
C PRO A 329 -0.34 -2.52 -24.86
N SER A 330 -0.86 -2.18 -23.68
CA SER A 330 -1.59 -3.16 -22.86
C SER A 330 -3.08 -3.21 -23.24
N PRO A 331 -3.69 -4.41 -23.30
CA PRO A 331 -5.15 -4.55 -23.44
C PRO A 331 -5.95 -3.94 -22.26
N TYR A 332 -5.29 -3.67 -21.13
CA TYR A 332 -5.89 -3.00 -19.96
C TYR A 332 -5.57 -1.50 -19.91
N GLY A 333 -5.10 -0.93 -21.01
CA GLY A 333 -4.76 0.48 -21.14
C GLY A 333 -3.35 0.82 -20.65
N GLY A 334 -2.74 1.82 -21.31
CA GLY A 334 -1.35 2.22 -21.07
C GLY A 334 -0.33 1.33 -21.78
N THR A 335 0.91 1.39 -21.33
CA THR A 335 2.00 0.53 -21.81
C THR A 335 1.89 -0.88 -21.22
N MET A 336 2.45 -1.86 -21.93
CA MET A 336 2.59 -3.24 -21.47
C MET A 336 3.24 -3.29 -20.09
N ARG A 337 2.71 -4.14 -19.21
CA ARG A 337 3.22 -4.37 -17.86
C ARG A 337 4.18 -5.55 -17.84
N ARG A 338 5.02 -5.63 -16.81
CA ARG A 338 6.03 -6.68 -16.65
C ARG A 338 5.44 -8.09 -16.75
N TRP A 339 4.31 -8.33 -16.09
CA TRP A 339 3.68 -9.65 -16.17
C TRP A 339 3.15 -9.99 -17.56
N GLU A 340 2.70 -8.97 -18.30
CA GLU A 340 2.13 -9.14 -19.65
C GLU A 340 3.22 -9.42 -20.68
N CYS A 341 4.42 -8.84 -20.51
CA CYS A 341 5.52 -8.98 -21.46
C CYS A 341 6.01 -10.45 -21.51
N PRO A 342 6.00 -11.10 -22.68
CA PRO A 342 6.46 -12.48 -22.80
C PRO A 342 7.98 -12.57 -23.00
N TYR A 343 8.70 -11.45 -22.93
CA TYR A 343 10.12 -11.36 -23.24
C TYR A 343 10.92 -10.75 -22.10
N ASP A 344 12.15 -11.23 -21.91
CA ASP A 344 13.12 -10.77 -20.91
C ASP A 344 14.27 -9.96 -21.53
N ASN A 345 14.17 -9.65 -22.82
CA ASN A 345 15.10 -8.77 -23.50
C ASN A 345 14.43 -7.92 -24.57
N ASN A 346 15.01 -6.75 -24.87
CA ASN A 346 14.46 -5.81 -25.86
C ASN A 346 14.45 -6.34 -27.29
N ALA A 347 15.23 -7.39 -27.59
CA ALA A 347 15.24 -8.04 -28.89
C ALA A 347 14.09 -9.06 -29.05
N HIS A 348 13.30 -9.33 -28.00
CA HIS A 348 12.20 -10.28 -27.99
C HIS A 348 12.60 -11.70 -28.41
N THR A 349 13.81 -12.12 -28.02
CA THR A 349 14.36 -13.45 -28.32
C THR A 349 14.50 -14.34 -27.09
N VAL A 350 14.43 -13.77 -25.89
CA VAL A 350 14.49 -14.48 -24.61
C VAL A 350 13.10 -14.44 -23.98
N ALA A 351 12.55 -15.60 -23.63
CA ALA A 351 11.22 -15.69 -23.05
C ALA A 351 11.24 -15.24 -21.58
N ASN A 352 10.25 -14.44 -21.19
CA ASN A 352 9.99 -14.12 -19.79
C ASN A 352 9.48 -15.35 -19.06
N ILE A 353 10.26 -15.91 -18.14
CA ILE A 353 9.82 -17.06 -17.34
C ILE A 353 9.38 -16.66 -15.94
N GLY A 354 9.85 -15.53 -15.41
CA GLY A 354 9.52 -15.07 -14.06
C GLY A 354 8.03 -14.82 -13.83
N TYR A 355 7.33 -14.24 -14.82
CA TYR A 355 5.89 -14.01 -14.76
C TYR A 355 5.04 -15.02 -15.54
N GLN A 356 5.63 -16.13 -15.99
CA GLN A 356 4.86 -17.21 -16.63
C GLN A 356 3.75 -17.74 -15.71
N PRO A 357 3.97 -17.97 -14.40
CA PRO A 357 2.90 -18.37 -13.48
C PRO A 357 1.77 -17.34 -13.44
N THR A 358 2.09 -16.05 -13.38
CA THR A 358 1.09 -14.95 -13.31
C THR A 358 0.27 -14.82 -14.59
N ARG A 359 0.87 -15.02 -15.77
CA ARG A 359 0.13 -15.08 -17.04
C ARG A 359 -0.85 -16.26 -17.07
N LYS A 360 -0.42 -17.45 -16.64
CA LYS A 360 -1.30 -18.63 -16.54
C LYS A 360 -2.41 -18.41 -15.51
N TYR A 361 -2.08 -17.82 -14.36
CA TYR A 361 -3.01 -17.53 -13.28
C TYR A 361 -4.14 -16.59 -13.69
N THR A 362 -3.80 -15.45 -14.30
CA THR A 362 -4.80 -14.48 -14.77
C THR A 362 -5.72 -15.06 -15.84
N GLN A 363 -5.18 -15.86 -16.76
CA GLN A 363 -5.98 -16.57 -17.76
C GLN A 363 -6.93 -17.59 -17.10
N ASN A 364 -6.44 -18.37 -16.14
CA ASN A 364 -7.23 -19.35 -15.40
C ASN A 364 -8.40 -18.69 -14.65
N ILE A 365 -8.16 -17.60 -13.92
CA ILE A 365 -9.23 -16.87 -13.23
C ILE A 365 -10.31 -16.41 -14.21
N ASN A 366 -9.92 -15.83 -15.35
CA ASN A 366 -10.88 -15.36 -16.34
C ASN A 366 -11.72 -16.52 -16.89
N ASN A 367 -11.11 -17.69 -17.14
CA ASN A 367 -11.81 -18.90 -17.58
C ASN A 367 -12.76 -19.45 -16.52
N PHE A 368 -12.33 -19.55 -15.26
CA PHE A 368 -13.15 -20.04 -14.16
C PHE A 368 -14.31 -19.10 -13.83
N TYR A 369 -14.06 -17.79 -13.92
CA TYR A 369 -15.11 -16.78 -13.74
C TYR A 369 -16.21 -16.92 -14.80
N GLN A 370 -15.85 -17.13 -16.07
CA GLN A 370 -16.84 -17.38 -17.14
C GLN A 370 -17.66 -18.66 -16.93
N LYS A 371 -17.12 -19.65 -16.20
CA LYS A 371 -17.82 -20.88 -15.84
C LYS A 371 -18.71 -20.75 -14.60
N ASN A 372 -18.71 -19.61 -13.92
CA ASN A 372 -19.49 -19.35 -12.71
C ASN A 372 -19.26 -20.40 -11.60
N CYS A 373 -18.02 -20.56 -11.13
CA CYS A 373 -17.67 -21.53 -10.08
C CYS A 373 -18.37 -21.34 -8.71
N SER A 374 -19.29 -20.39 -8.57
CA SER A 374 -20.07 -20.10 -7.37
C SER A 374 -21.53 -20.59 -7.42
N ASN A 375 -21.97 -21.21 -8.52
CA ASN A 375 -23.37 -21.58 -8.75
C ASN A 375 -23.82 -22.85 -8.01
#